data_AF-A0A937D0H6-F1
#
_entry.id   AF-A0A937D0H6-F1
#
_cell.length_a   1.000
_cell.length_b   1.000
_cell.length_c   1.000
_cell.angle_alpha   90.00
_cell.angle_beta   90.00
_cell.angle_gamma   90.00
#
_symmetry.space_group_name_H-M   'P 1'
#
loop_
_entity.id
_entity.type
_entity.pdbx_description
1 polymer ?
#
loop_
_entity_poly.entity_id
_entity_poly.type
_entity_poly.pdbx_seq_one_letter_code
_entity_poly.pdbx_strand_id
1 'polypeptide(L)' 'MVQELILAAVGFGMGVFLIRIAMPNAQGESPRFLRGNLISDLYPLIPMMFLILGAAGLILLLS' A
#
# COMPACT_ATOMS: atom_id res chain seq x y z
N MET A 1 2.43 -19.67 11.61
CA MET A 1 2.96 -19.95 10.26
C MET A 1 1.97 -19.63 9.12
N VAL A 2 0.95 -20.47 8.83
CA VAL A 2 0.03 -20.21 7.69
C VAL A 2 -0.73 -18.89 7.85
N GLN A 3 -1.25 -18.60 9.04
CA GLN A 3 -1.94 -17.35 9.34
C GLN A 3 -1.05 -16.11 9.16
N GLU A 4 0.22 -16.20 9.57
CA GLU A 4 1.19 -15.10 9.43
C GLU A 4 1.54 -14.85 7.96
N LEU A 5 1.67 -15.92 7.17
CA LEU A 5 1.89 -15.81 5.73
C LEU A 5 0.71 -15.13 5.02
N ILE A 6 -0.51 -15.48 5.40
CA ILE A 6 -1.73 -14.83 4.88
C ILE A 6 -1.73 -13.35 5.26
N LEU A 7 -1.43 -13.00 6.51
CA LEU A 7 -1.39 -11.61 6.96
C LEU A 7 -0.32 -10.80 6.20
N ALA A 8 0.87 -11.36 6.00
CA ALA A 8 1.95 -10.71 5.25
C ALA A 8 1.57 -10.51 3.77
N ALA A 9 0.98 -11.54 3.13
CA ALA A 9 0.52 -11.48 1.76
C ALA A 9 -0.61 -10.44 1.57
N VAL A 10 -1.58 -10.42 2.50
CA VAL A 10 -2.69 -9.46 2.49
C VAL A 10 -2.17 -8.04 2.74
N GLY A 11 -1.25 -7.86 3.69
CA GLY A 11 -0.61 -6.57 3.94
C GLY A 11 0.12 -6.02 2.71
N PHE A 12 0.92 -6.87 2.06
CA PHE A 12 1.61 -6.51 0.82
C PHE A 12 0.62 -6.16 -0.30
N GLY A 13 -0.41 -7.00 -0.49
CA GLY A 13 -1.46 -6.78 -1.49
C GLY A 13 -2.23 -5.49 -1.27
N MET A 14 -2.56 -5.16 -0.02
CA MET A 14 -3.20 -3.88 0.34
C MET A 14 -2.29 -2.68 0.02
N GLY A 15 -1.00 -2.78 0.30
CA GLY A 15 -0.03 -1.74 -0.06
C GLY A 15 -0.02 -1.47 -1.57
N VAL A 16 0.05 -2.51 -2.39
CA VAL A 16 -0.03 -2.40 -3.86
C VAL A 16 -1.37 -1.80 -4.30
N PHE A 17 -2.48 -2.26 -3.74
CA PHE A 17 -3.82 -1.78 -4.08
C PHE A 17 -3.99 -0.28 -3.78
N LEU A 18 -3.52 0.16 -2.61
CA LEU A 18 -3.55 1.57 -2.19
C LEU A 18 -2.73 2.46 -3.15
N ILE A 19 -1.55 2.01 -3.58
CA ILE A 19 -0.80 2.73 -4.63
C ILE A 19 -1.63 2.81 -5.91
N ARG A 20 -2.25 1.70 -6.33
CA ARG A 20 -2.97 1.64 -7.59
C ARG A 20 -4.17 2.58 -7.66
N ILE A 21 -4.90 2.77 -6.55
CA ILE A 21 -6.03 3.70 -6.47
C ILE A 21 -5.57 5.17 -6.33
N ALA A 22 -4.35 5.40 -5.87
CA ALA A 22 -3.74 6.71 -5.75
C ALA A 22 -3.15 7.22 -7.06
N MET A 23 -2.96 6.34 -8.05
CA MET A 23 -2.47 6.72 -9.37
C MET A 23 -3.41 7.73 -10.05
N PRO A 24 -2.86 8.71 -10.79
CA PRO A 24 -3.66 9.60 -11.62
C PRO A 24 -4.52 8.83 -12.63
N ASN A 25 -5.66 9.41 -13.00
CA ASN A 25 -6.49 8.86 -14.08
C ASN A 25 -5.80 9.06 -15.46
N ALA A 26 -6.43 8.58 -16.53
CA ALA A 26 -5.91 8.74 -17.89
C ALA A 26 -5.73 10.21 -18.35
N GLN A 27 -6.35 11.15 -17.63
CA GLN A 27 -6.26 12.59 -17.88
C GLN A 27 -5.20 13.28 -17.00
N GLY A 28 -4.48 12.51 -16.16
CA GLY A 28 -3.47 13.03 -15.23
C GLY A 28 -4.04 13.66 -13.96
N GLU A 29 -5.35 13.58 -13.74
CA GLU A 29 -5.98 14.13 -12.54
C GLU A 29 -5.75 13.22 -11.34
N SER A 30 -5.33 13.83 -10.21
CA SER A 30 -5.27 13.14 -8.94
C SER A 30 -6.68 12.72 -8.45
N PRO A 31 -6.79 11.54 -7.82
CA PRO A 31 -8.03 11.07 -7.21
C PRO A 31 -8.66 12.09 -6.26
N ARG A 32 -9.99 12.15 -6.22
CA ARG A 32 -10.74 13.13 -5.42
C ARG A 32 -10.37 13.10 -3.93
N PHE A 33 -10.05 11.92 -3.38
CA PHE A 33 -9.65 11.76 -1.99
C PHE A 33 -8.25 12.31 -1.67
N LEU A 34 -7.41 12.56 -2.69
CA LEU A 34 -6.07 13.16 -2.56
C LEU A 34 -6.05 14.66 -2.88
N ARG A 35 -7.21 15.29 -3.15
CA ARG A 35 -7.28 16.72 -3.52
C ARG A 35 -7.11 17.68 -2.33
N GLY A 36 -6.91 17.20 -1.10
CA GLY A 36 -6.68 18.03 0.08
C GLY A 36 -5.22 17.97 0.56
N ASN A 37 -4.62 19.14 0.85
CA ASN A 37 -3.19 19.29 1.18
C ASN A 37 -2.69 18.33 2.29
N LEU A 38 -3.47 18.14 3.36
CA LEU A 38 -2.97 17.37 4.50
C LEU A 38 -3.02 15.86 4.26
N ILE A 39 -3.98 15.40 3.45
CA ILE A 39 -4.13 13.99 3.09
C ILE A 39 -3.15 13.64 1.97
N SER A 40 -2.92 14.53 1.00
CA SER A 40 -1.97 14.30 -0.10
C SER A 40 -0.55 14.04 0.40
N ASP A 41 -0.14 14.75 1.46
CA ASP A 41 1.24 14.69 1.95
C ASP A 41 1.48 13.44 2.81
N LEU A 42 0.46 13.01 3.56
CA LEU A 42 0.55 11.84 4.46
C LEU A 42 0.17 10.53 3.77
N TYR A 43 -0.63 10.59 2.70
CA TYR A 43 -1.12 9.39 2.03
C TYR A 43 0.00 8.44 1.59
N PRO A 44 1.14 8.88 1.02
CA PRO A 44 2.21 7.98 0.57
C PRO A 44 2.79 7.09 1.68
N LEU A 45 2.73 7.54 2.93
CA LEU A 45 3.28 6.80 4.08
C LEU A 45 2.50 5.51 4.34
N ILE A 46 1.18 5.54 4.20
CA ILE A 46 0.30 4.39 4.49
C ILE A 46 0.61 3.18 3.57
N PRO A 47 0.53 3.27 2.22
CA PRO A 47 0.86 2.16 1.35
C PRO A 47 2.32 1.73 1.50
N MET A 48 3.25 2.65 1.75
CA MET A 48 4.66 2.30 2.01
C MET A 48 4.79 1.42 3.25
N MET A 49 4.12 1.74 4.35
CA MET A 49 4.15 0.90 5.55
C MET A 49 3.60 -0.50 5.28
N PHE A 50 2.47 -0.60 4.58
CA PHE A 50 1.89 -1.88 4.20
C PHE A 50 2.81 -2.71 3.30
N LEU A 51 3.46 -2.07 2.31
CA LEU A 51 4.42 -2.72 1.44
C LEU A 51 5.66 -3.20 2.19
N ILE A 52 6.27 -2.34 3.01
CA ILE A 52 7.52 -2.66 3.72
C ILE A 52 7.26 -3.79 4.72
N LEU A 53 6.23 -3.65 5.56
CA LEU A 53 5.91 -4.66 6.57
C LEU A 53 5.44 -5.97 5.93
N GLY A 54 4.60 -5.89 4.89
CA GLY A 54 4.13 -7.05 4.14
C GLY A 54 5.27 -7.79 3.44
N ALA A 55 6.14 -7.06 2.73
CA ALA A 55 7.29 -7.65 2.05
C ALA A 55 8.30 -8.25 3.04
N ALA A 56 8.63 -7.53 4.13
CA ALA A 56 9.51 -8.05 5.17
C ALA A 56 8.95 -9.33 5.79
N GLY A 57 7.65 -9.36 6.10
CA GLY A 57 6.97 -10.55 6.61
C GLY A 57 7.02 -11.72 5.63
N LEU A 58 6.76 -11.48 4.34
CA LEU A 58 6.85 -12.52 3.31
C LEU A 58 8.28 -13.06 3.16
N ILE A 59 9.30 -12.19 3.14
CA ILE A 59 10.70 -12.60 3.03
C ILE A 59 11.09 -13.48 4.22
N LEU A 60 10.79 -13.05 5.44
CA LEU A 60 11.16 -13.78 6.66
C LEU A 60 10.45 -15.12 6.81
N LEU A 61 9.21 -15.24 6.31
CA LEU A 61 8.43 -16.48 6.39
C LEU A 61 8.72 -17.47 5.26
N LEU A 62 9.34 -17.00 4.16
CA LEU A 62 9.70 -17.82 3.00
C LEU A 62 11.18 -18.19 2.95
N SER A 63 12.03 -17.52 3.75
CA SER A 63 13.45 -17.85 3.96
C SER A 63 13.64 -18.95 4.99
#